data_AF-A0A7S1H128-F1
#
_entry.id   AF-A0A7S1H128-F1
#
_cell.length_a   1.000
_cell.length_b   1.000
_cell.length_c   1.000
_cell.angle_alpha   90.00
_cell.angle_beta   90.00
_cell.angle_gamma   90.00
#
_symmetry.space_group_name_H-M   'P 1'
#
loop_
_entity.id
_entity.type
_entity.pdbx_description
1 polymer ?
#
loop_
_entity_poly.entity_id
_entity_poly.type
_entity_poly.pdbx_seq_one_letter_code
_entity_poly.pdbx_strand_id
1 'polypeptide(L)'
;ENAERVGFTSIAADMCFSPVKNATSDGMKLQKKGTHPACAASGEADQYGAVRNILRSMGVTVEDREPETFNGVSAVFGPEIVVAPESMCCPAEFREVFTSPRNVKISSRSSLVIKGPGKLTIESLDLDGALVINCEIGANAVVRKLKVKNDGWKRVAAEDTDDVLLAMKGYRLEKIKSLDLNYRKNEEGCKIL
;
A
#
# COMPACT_ATOMS: atom_id res chain seq x y z
N GLU A 1 -27.65 -27.85 25.08
CA GLU A 1 -26.46 -27.67 24.22
C GLU A 1 -25.53 -26.68 24.89
N ASN A 2 -24.36 -27.15 25.32
CA ASN A 2 -23.43 -26.38 26.13
C ASN A 2 -22.56 -25.50 25.22
N ALA A 3 -22.86 -24.20 25.19
CA ALA A 3 -22.04 -23.14 24.61
C ALA A 3 -20.75 -22.89 25.46
N GLU A 4 -20.07 -23.95 25.87
CA GLU A 4 -19.01 -23.91 26.90
C GLU A 4 -17.76 -23.14 26.48
N ARG A 5 -17.59 -22.78 25.20
CA ARG A 5 -16.41 -22.08 24.68
C ARG A 5 -16.74 -21.02 23.63
N VAL A 6 -17.68 -20.14 23.93
CA VAL A 6 -17.90 -18.91 23.14
C VAL A 6 -17.00 -17.80 23.68
N GLY A 7 -16.20 -17.19 22.81
CA GLY A 7 -15.31 -16.08 23.16
C GLY A 7 -15.23 -15.05 22.03
N PHE A 8 -14.58 -13.92 22.29
CA PHE A 8 -14.35 -12.88 21.30
C PHE A 8 -12.89 -12.44 21.31
N THR A 9 -12.37 -12.05 20.15
CA THR A 9 -11.07 -11.40 20.00
C THR A 9 -11.33 -10.00 19.46
N SER A 10 -10.88 -8.99 20.19
CA SER A 10 -10.96 -7.60 19.73
C SER A 10 -9.66 -7.22 19.03
N ILE A 11 -9.78 -6.65 17.84
CA ILE A 11 -8.67 -6.12 17.04
C ILE A 11 -9.05 -4.71 16.62
N ALA A 12 -8.06 -3.82 16.49
CA ALA A 12 -8.28 -2.46 16.02
C ALA A 12 -8.88 -2.48 14.59
N ALA A 13 -9.99 -1.76 14.40
CA ALA A 13 -10.77 -1.82 13.18
C ALA A 13 -9.99 -1.34 11.94
N ASP A 14 -9.12 -0.36 12.11
CA ASP A 14 -8.23 0.19 11.08
C ASP A 14 -7.20 -0.81 10.54
N MET A 15 -7.01 -1.94 11.22
CA MET A 15 -6.10 -3.01 10.82
C MET A 15 -6.81 -4.23 10.22
N CYS A 16 -8.11 -4.42 10.48
CA CYS A 16 -8.79 -5.67 10.17
C CYS A 16 -10.23 -5.55 9.65
N PHE A 17 -10.79 -4.35 9.54
CA PHE A 17 -12.19 -4.15 9.17
C PHE A 17 -12.37 -3.00 8.16
N SER A 18 -12.21 -3.34 6.89
CA SER A 18 -12.28 -2.38 5.76
C SER A 18 -13.32 -2.81 4.72
N PRO A 19 -14.62 -2.86 5.07
CA PRO A 19 -15.64 -3.33 4.15
C PRO A 19 -15.87 -2.35 2.99
N VAL A 20 -16.08 -2.91 1.79
CA VAL A 20 -16.60 -2.18 0.62
C VAL A 20 -18.01 -2.70 0.36
N LYS A 21 -19.00 -2.04 0.97
CA LYS A 21 -20.40 -2.50 0.94
C LYS A 21 -21.41 -1.40 0.59
N ASN A 22 -21.02 -0.14 0.73
CA ASN A 22 -21.88 1.00 0.46
C ASN A 22 -21.60 1.56 -0.93
N ALA A 23 -22.66 2.03 -1.60
CA ALA A 23 -22.51 2.95 -2.72
C ALA A 23 -21.89 4.27 -2.24
N THR A 24 -21.18 4.96 -3.13
CA THR A 24 -20.44 6.20 -2.80
C THR A 24 -21.36 7.27 -2.20
N SER A 25 -22.57 7.43 -2.75
CA SER A 25 -23.57 8.38 -2.25
C SER A 25 -24.01 8.14 -0.81
N ASP A 26 -24.06 6.88 -0.37
CA ASP A 26 -24.42 6.53 1.01
C ASP A 26 -23.21 6.61 1.94
N GLY A 27 -22.03 6.21 1.45
CA GLY A 27 -20.76 6.40 2.14
C GLY A 27 -20.53 7.88 2.50
N MET A 28 -20.81 8.81 1.58
CA MET A 28 -20.76 10.25 1.84
C MET A 28 -21.68 10.66 3.00
N LYS A 29 -22.92 10.16 3.05
CA LYS A 29 -23.88 10.49 4.12
C LYS A 29 -23.41 9.96 5.47
N LEU A 30 -22.78 8.79 5.49
CA LEU A 30 -22.20 8.21 6.71
C LEU A 30 -20.99 9.03 7.18
N GLN A 31 -20.09 9.40 6.27
CA GLN A 31 -18.91 10.19 6.60
C GLN A 31 -19.27 11.56 7.18
N LYS A 32 -20.32 12.22 6.65
CA LYS A 32 -20.85 13.48 7.22
C LYS A 32 -21.33 13.32 8.67
N LYS A 33 -21.72 12.11 9.10
CA LYS A 33 -22.11 11.78 10.47
C LYS A 33 -20.93 11.29 11.33
N GLY A 34 -19.70 11.34 10.81
CA GLY A 34 -18.52 10.82 11.49
C GLY A 34 -18.42 9.29 11.49
N THR A 35 -19.16 8.60 10.62
CA THR A 35 -19.11 7.14 10.48
C THR A 35 -18.26 6.74 9.27
N HIS A 36 -17.55 5.62 9.36
CA HIS A 36 -16.75 5.11 8.24
C HIS A 36 -17.60 4.90 6.97
N PRO A 37 -17.21 5.44 5.80
CA PRO A 37 -18.02 5.40 4.59
C PRO A 37 -18.18 4.00 4.00
N ALA A 38 -17.21 3.09 4.21
CA ALA A 38 -17.25 1.68 3.76
C ALA A 38 -17.62 1.51 2.27
N CYS A 39 -17.02 2.36 1.43
CA CYS A 39 -17.15 2.38 -0.03
C CYS A 39 -15.80 2.01 -0.69
N ALA A 40 -15.76 1.92 -2.02
CA ALA A 40 -14.57 1.46 -2.74
C ALA A 40 -13.33 2.34 -2.48
N ALA A 41 -13.51 3.66 -2.48
CA ALA A 41 -12.43 4.61 -2.22
C ALA A 41 -11.84 4.45 -0.80
N SER A 42 -12.70 4.35 0.22
CA SER A 42 -12.23 4.19 1.60
C SER A 42 -11.59 2.83 1.84
N GLY A 43 -12.15 1.74 1.28
CA GLY A 43 -11.58 0.41 1.46
C GLY A 43 -10.17 0.29 0.89
N GLU A 44 -9.91 0.93 -0.25
CA GLU A 44 -8.55 1.00 -0.81
C GLU A 44 -7.61 1.85 0.07
N ALA A 45 -8.08 3.00 0.56
CA ALA A 45 -7.30 3.84 1.47
C ALA A 45 -6.95 3.12 2.78
N ASP A 46 -7.89 2.35 3.34
CA ASP A 46 -7.68 1.54 4.54
C ASP A 46 -6.60 0.48 4.30
N GLN A 47 -6.63 -0.18 3.14
CA GLN A 47 -5.62 -1.18 2.78
C GLN A 47 -4.21 -0.58 2.76
N TYR A 48 -4.06 0.61 2.17
CA TYR A 48 -2.79 1.33 2.22
C TYR A 48 -2.44 1.73 3.65
N GLY A 49 -3.40 2.25 4.42
CA GLY A 49 -3.22 2.64 5.81
C GLY A 49 -2.72 1.50 6.69
N ALA A 50 -3.29 0.30 6.54
CA ALA A 50 -2.85 -0.89 7.28
C ALA A 50 -1.38 -1.21 7.00
N VAL A 51 -0.94 -1.16 5.73
CA VAL A 51 0.47 -1.39 5.37
C VAL A 51 1.38 -0.29 5.94
N ARG A 52 0.96 0.98 5.89
CA ARG A 52 1.71 2.08 6.51
C ARG A 52 1.89 1.85 8.01
N ASN A 53 0.83 1.43 8.70
CA ASN A 53 0.85 1.13 10.14
C ASN A 53 1.78 -0.05 10.46
N ILE A 54 1.75 -1.13 9.67
CA ILE A 54 2.69 -2.25 9.79
C ILE A 54 4.13 -1.76 9.68
N LEU A 55 4.46 -1.00 8.63
CA LEU A 55 5.80 -0.46 8.40
C LEU A 55 6.28 0.47 9.52
N ARG A 56 5.43 1.39 9.96
CA ARG A 56 5.72 2.29 11.09
C ARG A 56 5.97 1.50 12.38
N SER A 57 5.20 0.45 12.64
CA SER A 57 5.38 -0.39 13.84
C SER A 57 6.75 -1.08 13.91
N MET A 58 7.43 -1.25 12.76
CA MET A 58 8.78 -1.80 12.68
C MET A 58 9.88 -0.74 12.70
N GLY A 59 9.53 0.55 12.66
CA GLY A 59 10.47 1.67 12.68
C GLY A 59 10.82 2.25 11.31
N VAL A 60 10.07 1.91 10.25
CA VAL A 60 10.17 2.59 8.95
C VAL A 60 9.57 3.98 9.05
N THR A 61 10.23 4.99 8.47
CA THR A 61 9.66 6.33 8.38
C THR A 61 8.74 6.40 7.18
N VAL A 62 7.43 6.38 7.42
CA VAL A 62 6.41 6.51 6.37
C VAL A 62 5.56 7.73 6.70
N GLU A 63 5.53 8.73 5.83
CA GLU A 63 4.66 9.90 5.98
C GLU A 63 3.20 9.54 5.64
N ASP A 64 2.23 10.35 6.04
CA ASP A 64 0.87 10.30 5.50
C ASP A 64 0.68 11.43 4.51
N ARG A 65 -0.08 11.18 3.44
CA ARG A 65 -0.55 12.26 2.57
C ARG A 65 -1.69 13.01 3.23
N GLU A 66 -1.87 14.27 2.87
CA GLU A 66 -3.09 14.99 3.18
C GLU A 66 -4.33 14.23 2.64
N PRO A 67 -5.47 14.26 3.35
CA PRO A 67 -6.70 13.67 2.87
C PRO A 67 -7.11 14.24 1.50
N GLU A 68 -7.43 13.36 0.56
CA GLU A 68 -7.99 13.73 -0.75
C GLU A 68 -9.47 13.33 -0.79
N THR A 69 -10.28 14.07 -1.56
CA THR A 69 -11.72 13.80 -1.70
C THR A 69 -12.05 13.44 -3.14
N PHE A 70 -12.69 12.28 -3.33
CA PHE A 70 -13.20 11.84 -4.62
C PHE A 70 -14.68 11.46 -4.48
N ASN A 71 -15.52 11.96 -5.38
CA ASN A 71 -16.98 11.78 -5.33
C ASN A 71 -17.56 12.08 -3.92
N GLY A 72 -17.01 13.09 -3.23
CA GLY A 72 -17.44 13.51 -1.90
C GLY A 72 -17.04 12.60 -0.74
N VAL A 73 -16.25 11.56 -0.97
CA VAL A 73 -15.65 10.73 0.08
C VAL A 73 -14.19 11.16 0.28
N SER A 74 -13.86 11.58 1.49
CA SER A 74 -12.51 11.98 1.89
C SER A 74 -11.74 10.81 2.51
N ALA A 75 -10.50 10.56 2.12
CA ALA A 75 -9.65 9.53 2.72
C ALA A 75 -8.15 9.83 2.57
N VAL A 76 -7.32 9.15 3.38
CA VAL A 76 -5.85 9.26 3.32
C VAL A 76 -5.29 8.13 2.44
N PHE A 77 -5.12 8.43 1.17
CA PHE A 77 -4.77 7.40 0.18
C PHE A 77 -3.27 7.14 0.01
N GLY A 78 -2.41 8.03 0.49
CA GLY A 78 -0.96 7.98 0.22
C GLY A 78 -0.12 7.92 1.50
N PRO A 79 1.12 7.42 1.42
CA PRO A 79 1.71 6.70 0.28
C PRO A 79 1.03 5.36 -0.01
N GLU A 80 1.08 4.95 -1.28
CA GLU A 80 0.56 3.66 -1.74
C GLU A 80 1.65 2.61 -1.59
N ILE A 81 1.45 1.63 -0.72
CA ILE A 81 2.41 0.55 -0.52
C ILE A 81 1.67 -0.76 -0.73
N VAL A 82 2.01 -1.44 -1.82
CA VAL A 82 1.36 -2.68 -2.26
C VAL A 82 2.41 -3.77 -2.30
N VAL A 83 2.10 -4.87 -1.61
CA VAL A 83 2.90 -6.08 -1.63
C VAL A 83 2.05 -7.18 -2.22
N ALA A 84 2.54 -7.81 -3.27
CA ALA A 84 1.85 -8.92 -3.89
C ALA A 84 1.96 -10.17 -2.99
N PRO A 85 0.90 -11.01 -2.90
CA PRO A 85 0.88 -12.16 -2.00
C PRO A 85 1.99 -13.18 -2.24
N GLU A 86 2.50 -13.28 -3.48
CA GLU A 86 3.63 -14.15 -3.79
C GLU A 86 4.97 -13.68 -3.19
N SER A 87 5.08 -12.39 -2.83
CA SER A 87 6.26 -11.84 -2.16
C SER A 87 6.16 -11.98 -0.64
N MET A 88 5.00 -11.66 -0.06
CA MET A 88 4.69 -11.80 1.36
C MET A 88 3.18 -11.98 1.54
N CYS A 89 2.78 -12.89 2.42
CA CYS A 89 1.40 -13.20 2.74
C CYS A 89 1.01 -12.77 4.17
N CYS A 90 1.97 -12.65 5.10
CA CYS A 90 1.68 -12.28 6.48
C CYS A 90 2.45 -11.04 6.98
N PRO A 91 1.90 -10.25 7.92
CA PRO A 91 2.58 -9.08 8.47
C PRO A 91 3.96 -9.37 9.09
N ALA A 92 4.20 -10.59 9.57
CA ALA A 92 5.47 -10.98 10.16
C ALA A 92 6.63 -10.98 9.14
N GLU A 93 6.33 -11.32 7.87
CA GLU A 93 7.32 -11.41 6.79
C GLU A 93 7.88 -10.03 6.38
N PHE A 94 7.19 -8.93 6.71
CA PHE A 94 7.72 -7.60 6.46
C PHE A 94 9.07 -7.38 7.16
N ARG A 95 9.35 -8.05 8.29
CA ARG A 95 10.66 -7.95 8.96
C ARG A 95 11.78 -8.65 8.20
N GLU A 96 11.44 -9.63 7.36
CA GLU A 96 12.41 -10.33 6.51
C GLU A 96 12.78 -9.51 5.28
N VAL A 97 11.83 -8.70 4.78
CA VAL A 97 12.07 -7.76 3.70
C VAL A 97 12.74 -6.49 4.22
N PHE A 98 12.21 -5.83 5.24
CA PHE A 98 12.74 -4.58 5.77
C PHE A 98 13.69 -4.83 6.95
N THR A 99 14.91 -5.30 6.67
CA THR A 99 15.88 -5.76 7.69
C THR A 99 16.58 -4.63 8.45
N SER A 100 16.52 -3.39 7.94
CA SER A 100 17.06 -2.19 8.59
C SER A 100 16.06 -1.04 8.52
N PRO A 101 14.90 -1.17 9.21
CA PRO A 101 13.72 -0.34 8.97
C PRO A 101 13.97 1.16 9.21
N ARG A 102 14.85 1.51 10.16
CA ARG A 102 15.23 2.91 10.45
C ARG A 102 15.94 3.62 9.29
N ASN A 103 16.47 2.87 8.34
CA ASN A 103 17.13 3.39 7.14
C ASN A 103 16.19 3.46 5.92
N VAL A 104 14.90 3.21 6.13
CA VAL A 104 13.88 3.25 5.09
C VAL A 104 12.96 4.43 5.33
N LYS A 105 12.86 5.30 4.32
CA LYS A 105 12.04 6.51 4.31
C LYS A 105 11.16 6.50 3.07
N ILE A 106 9.86 6.71 3.27
CA ILE A 106 8.85 6.74 2.21
C ILE A 106 8.04 8.03 2.37
N SER A 107 8.17 8.93 1.40
CA SER A 107 7.45 10.21 1.39
C SER A 107 5.95 10.04 1.22
N SER A 108 5.18 11.05 1.61
CA SER A 108 3.72 11.12 1.49
C SER A 108 3.19 10.97 0.05
N ARG A 109 4.03 11.27 -0.95
CA ARG A 109 3.65 11.19 -2.36
C ARG A 109 4.10 9.90 -3.07
N SER A 110 4.68 8.98 -2.33
CA SER A 110 5.35 7.82 -2.92
C SER A 110 4.41 6.65 -3.20
N SER A 111 4.77 5.85 -4.21
CA SER A 111 4.15 4.56 -4.51
C SER A 111 5.22 3.46 -4.51
N LEU A 112 5.07 2.44 -3.67
CA LEU A 112 5.95 1.29 -3.61
C LEU A 112 5.16 0.03 -3.97
N VAL A 113 5.60 -0.69 -5.01
CA VAL A 113 5.05 -2.00 -5.36
C VAL A 113 6.14 -3.05 -5.23
N ILE A 114 5.90 -4.07 -4.42
CA ILE A 114 6.75 -5.25 -4.29
C ILE A 114 5.99 -6.44 -4.84
N LYS A 115 6.58 -7.17 -5.80
CA LYS A 115 5.96 -8.33 -6.43
C LYS A 115 6.96 -9.41 -6.81
N GLY A 116 6.45 -10.60 -7.10
CA GLY A 116 7.23 -11.76 -7.49
C GLY A 116 7.70 -12.63 -6.31
N PRO A 117 7.93 -13.94 -6.52
CA PRO A 117 8.20 -14.92 -5.46
C PRO A 117 9.69 -15.06 -5.09
N GLY A 118 10.57 -14.22 -5.64
CA GLY A 118 11.99 -14.21 -5.31
C GLY A 118 12.27 -13.58 -3.95
N LYS A 119 13.46 -13.84 -3.39
CA LYS A 119 13.86 -13.27 -2.10
C LYS A 119 14.24 -11.79 -2.27
N LEU A 120 13.60 -10.91 -1.51
CA LEU A 120 13.91 -9.47 -1.48
C LEU A 120 14.32 -9.05 -0.07
N THR A 121 15.38 -8.26 0.03
CA THR A 121 15.79 -7.58 1.25
C THR A 121 16.03 -6.10 0.97
N ILE A 122 15.41 -5.22 1.74
CA ILE A 122 15.54 -3.77 1.71
C ILE A 122 16.22 -3.32 3.00
N GLU A 123 17.50 -2.96 2.89
CA GLU A 123 18.28 -2.48 4.02
C GLU A 123 18.28 -0.96 4.13
N SER A 124 18.15 -0.25 3.01
CA SER A 124 18.08 1.21 3.00
C SER A 124 17.44 1.70 1.72
N LEU A 125 16.50 2.62 1.88
CA LEU A 125 15.70 3.19 0.80
C LEU A 125 15.25 4.61 1.18
N ASP A 126 15.43 5.55 0.28
CA ASP A 126 14.85 6.89 0.34
C ASP A 126 13.95 7.08 -0.88
N LEU A 127 12.63 6.96 -0.68
CA LEU A 127 11.64 6.92 -1.75
C LEU A 127 10.78 8.19 -1.76
N ASP A 128 10.95 8.99 -2.81
CA ASP A 128 10.20 10.20 -3.14
C ASP A 128 9.70 10.11 -4.61
N GLY A 129 8.59 9.37 -4.83
CA GLY A 129 8.08 9.04 -6.16
C GLY A 129 7.61 7.58 -6.23
N ALA A 130 7.65 6.96 -7.40
CA ALA A 130 7.22 5.57 -7.58
C ALA A 130 8.38 4.60 -7.82
N LEU A 131 8.33 3.45 -7.15
CA LEU A 131 9.27 2.33 -7.25
C LEU A 131 8.50 1.02 -7.37
N VAL A 132 8.82 0.23 -8.40
CA VAL A 132 8.31 -1.13 -8.58
C VAL A 132 9.48 -2.09 -8.48
N ILE A 133 9.43 -3.01 -7.53
CA ILE A 133 10.41 -4.07 -7.35
C ILE A 133 9.74 -5.40 -7.71
N ASN A 134 10.27 -6.07 -8.72
CA ASN A 134 9.88 -7.40 -9.13
C ASN A 134 11.03 -8.37 -8.90
N CYS A 135 10.85 -9.35 -8.02
CA CYS A 135 11.84 -10.41 -7.77
C CYS A 135 11.30 -11.72 -8.32
N GLU A 136 11.83 -12.19 -9.45
CA GLU A 136 11.38 -13.43 -10.09
C GLU A 136 11.75 -14.66 -9.25
N ILE A 137 11.10 -15.79 -9.53
CA ILE A 137 11.36 -17.04 -8.82
C ILE A 137 12.84 -17.44 -8.86
N GLY A 138 13.42 -17.66 -7.68
CA GLY A 138 14.84 -18.01 -7.52
C GLY A 138 15.82 -16.83 -7.62
N ALA A 139 15.34 -15.59 -7.79
CA ALA A 139 16.16 -14.39 -7.61
C ALA A 139 16.39 -14.10 -6.12
N ASN A 140 17.51 -13.42 -5.83
CA ASN A 140 17.84 -12.92 -4.49
C ASN A 140 18.36 -11.48 -4.63
N ALA A 141 17.51 -10.52 -4.25
CA ALA A 141 17.75 -9.10 -4.41
C ALA A 141 18.01 -8.44 -3.05
N VAL A 142 19.02 -7.58 -2.99
CA VAL A 142 19.29 -6.74 -1.84
C VAL A 142 19.36 -5.28 -2.27
N VAL A 143 18.44 -4.47 -1.76
CA VAL A 143 18.39 -3.02 -1.97
C VAL A 143 19.15 -2.33 -0.85
N ARG A 144 20.22 -1.62 -1.21
CA ARG A 144 21.05 -0.82 -0.30
C ARG A 144 21.21 0.58 -0.90
N LYS A 145 21.19 1.58 -0.03
CA LYS A 145 21.44 3.01 -0.31
C LYS A 145 20.67 3.57 -1.52
N LEU A 146 19.55 2.93 -1.89
CA LEU A 146 18.77 3.33 -3.04
C LEU A 146 18.04 4.63 -2.73
N LYS A 147 18.23 5.63 -3.58
CA LYS A 147 17.45 6.87 -3.57
C LYS A 147 16.65 6.95 -4.85
N VAL A 148 15.33 7.06 -4.73
CA VAL A 148 14.43 7.20 -5.87
C VAL A 148 13.73 8.54 -5.78
N LYS A 149 13.98 9.39 -6.78
CA LYS A 149 13.26 10.64 -6.97
C LYS A 149 12.71 10.73 -8.39
N ASN A 150 11.40 10.69 -8.54
CA ASN A 150 10.72 10.80 -9.84
C ASN A 150 9.30 11.38 -9.71
N ASP A 151 8.63 11.66 -10.83
CA ASP A 151 7.30 12.29 -10.83
C ASP A 151 6.20 11.42 -10.23
N GLY A 152 6.49 10.13 -9.99
CA GLY A 152 5.63 9.20 -9.29
C GLY A 152 4.31 8.94 -10.02
N TRP A 153 3.32 8.53 -9.25
CA TRP A 153 1.96 8.28 -9.71
C TRP A 153 1.01 9.35 -9.16
N LYS A 154 -0.05 9.65 -9.90
CA LYS A 154 -1.04 10.66 -9.49
C LYS A 154 -2.44 10.11 -9.57
N ARG A 155 -3.27 10.46 -8.59
CA ARG A 155 -4.71 10.27 -8.68
C ARG A 155 -5.30 11.42 -9.48
N VAL A 156 -6.11 11.09 -10.46
CA VAL A 156 -6.85 12.05 -11.27
C VAL A 156 -8.32 11.67 -11.16
N ALA A 157 -9.19 12.67 -10.96
CA ALA A 157 -10.63 12.44 -10.89
C ALA A 157 -11.10 11.67 -12.14
N ALA A 158 -11.98 10.69 -11.91
CA ALA A 158 -12.58 9.89 -12.98
C ALA A 158 -13.98 10.42 -13.24
N GLU A 159 -14.05 11.59 -13.89
CA GLU A 159 -15.31 12.21 -14.33
C GLU A 159 -15.83 11.47 -15.58
N ASP A 160 -17.15 11.32 -15.67
CA ASP A 160 -17.86 10.78 -16.85
C ASP A 160 -17.26 9.48 -17.43
N THR A 161 -16.94 8.53 -16.54
CA THR A 161 -16.39 7.22 -16.90
C THR A 161 -17.49 6.15 -16.98
N ASP A 162 -17.49 5.35 -18.06
CA ASP A 162 -18.31 4.14 -18.18
C ASP A 162 -17.72 2.93 -17.43
N ASP A 163 -16.44 3.03 -17.03
CA ASP A 163 -15.81 2.02 -16.17
C ASP A 163 -16.40 2.09 -14.76
N VAL A 164 -17.19 1.08 -14.43
CA VAL A 164 -17.88 0.93 -13.14
C VAL A 164 -16.91 0.95 -11.95
N LEU A 165 -15.70 0.39 -12.10
CA LEU A 165 -14.71 0.37 -11.02
C LEU A 165 -14.16 1.77 -10.75
N LEU A 166 -13.89 2.53 -11.81
CA LEU A 166 -13.47 3.93 -11.69
C LEU A 166 -14.61 4.81 -11.16
N ALA A 167 -15.84 4.58 -11.60
CA ALA A 167 -17.02 5.30 -11.12
C ALA A 167 -17.26 5.09 -9.61
N MET A 168 -17.12 3.85 -9.12
CA MET A 168 -17.25 3.54 -7.69
C MET A 168 -16.16 4.19 -6.84
N LYS A 169 -14.93 4.30 -7.35
CA LYS A 169 -13.78 4.88 -6.63
C LYS A 169 -13.68 6.40 -6.76
N GLY A 170 -14.16 6.97 -7.86
CA GLY A 170 -14.13 8.40 -8.17
C GLY A 170 -12.79 8.92 -8.71
N TYR A 171 -11.83 8.04 -8.96
CA TYR A 171 -10.54 8.43 -9.50
C TYR A 171 -9.86 7.30 -10.28
N ARG A 172 -8.95 7.69 -11.17
CA ARG A 172 -7.99 6.81 -11.84
C ARG A 172 -6.58 7.13 -11.37
N LEU A 173 -5.72 6.11 -11.33
CA LEU A 173 -4.31 6.28 -10.97
C LEU A 173 -3.47 6.36 -12.24
N GLU A 174 -2.91 7.53 -12.52
CA GLU A 174 -1.97 7.75 -13.61
C GLU A 174 -0.55 7.43 -13.20
N LYS A 175 0.07 6.48 -13.90
CA LYS A 175 1.47 6.07 -13.67
C LYS A 175 2.41 6.90 -14.52
N ILE A 176 2.69 8.14 -14.09
CA ILE A 176 3.49 9.10 -14.85
C ILE A 176 4.94 8.61 -14.99
N LYS A 177 5.58 8.23 -13.89
CA LYS A 177 6.94 7.71 -13.90
C LYS A 177 7.17 6.76 -12.73
N SER A 178 7.88 5.67 -12.97
CA SER A 178 8.41 4.77 -11.94
C SER A 178 9.84 4.36 -12.26
N LEU A 179 10.59 4.00 -11.21
CA LEU A 179 11.78 3.16 -11.37
C LEU A 179 11.34 1.70 -11.24
N ASP A 180 11.58 0.90 -12.27
CA ASP A 180 11.19 -0.51 -12.28
C ASP A 180 12.45 -1.39 -12.17
N LEU A 181 12.60 -2.09 -11.05
CA LEU A 181 13.71 -3.01 -10.79
C LEU A 181 13.22 -4.45 -10.98
N ASN A 182 13.80 -5.16 -11.94
CA ASN A 182 13.46 -6.55 -12.23
C ASN A 182 14.66 -7.45 -11.95
N TYR A 183 14.56 -8.31 -10.94
CA TYR A 183 15.60 -9.25 -10.53
C TYR A 183 15.27 -10.65 -11.01
N ARG A 184 16.21 -11.28 -11.72
CA ARG A 184 16.05 -12.62 -12.31
C ARG A 184 16.98 -13.65 -11.66
N LYS A 185 16.63 -14.92 -11.82
CA LYS A 185 17.47 -16.06 -11.42
C LYS A 185 18.71 -16.09 -12.33
N ASN A 186 19.89 -15.81 -11.75
CA ASN A 186 21.23 -15.89 -12.35
C ASN A 186 21.67 -14.72 -13.25
N GLU A 187 21.70 -13.52 -12.69
CA GLU A 187 22.88 -12.64 -12.86
C GLU A 187 23.57 -12.62 -11.49
N GLU A 188 24.85 -12.98 -11.44
CA GLU A 188 25.66 -13.02 -10.22
C GLU A 188 25.39 -11.78 -9.36
N GLY A 189 24.70 -11.98 -8.23
CA GLY A 189 24.44 -10.97 -7.20
C GLY A 189 24.26 -9.56 -7.74
N CYS A 190 23.14 -9.28 -8.43
CA CYS A 190 22.79 -7.93 -8.86
C CYS A 190 22.52 -7.04 -7.63
N LYS A 191 23.61 -6.59 -7.02
CA LYS A 191 23.67 -5.59 -5.96
C LYS A 191 23.53 -4.25 -6.65
N ILE A 192 22.37 -3.62 -6.54
CA ILE A 192 22.30 -2.18 -6.82
C ILE A 192 22.93 -1.50 -5.60
N LEU A 193 24.04 -0.80 -5.87
CA LEU A 193 24.79 0.05 -4.92
C LEU A 193 24.03 1.33 -4.58
#